data_AF-A0A535F7K1-F1
#
_entry.id   AF-A0A535F7K1-F1
#
_cell.length_a   1.000
_cell.length_b   1.000
_cell.length_c   1.000
_cell.angle_alpha   90.00
_cell.angle_beta   90.00
_cell.angle_gamma   90.00
#
_symmetry.space_group_name_H-M   'P 1'
#
loop_
_entity.id
_entity.type
_entity.pdbx_description
1 polymer ?
#
loop_
_entity_poly.entity_id
_entity_poly.type
_entity_poly.pdbx_seq_one_letter_code
_entity_poly.pdbx_strand_id
1 'polypeptide(L)'
;MFIIHREVDMDLSVEGKSERIPPGSHICQLYSKVTEIPGVTARLMRVGLSLSEKCLFAAAPAQVKELREELQKLHIDVDEYIGSGQLLLYEEREIFLANGKRF
;
A
#
# COMPACT_ATOMS: atom_id res chain seq x y z
N MET A 1 -0.21 3.44 6.54
CA MET A 1 1.12 3.20 7.12
C MET A 1 1.71 2.04 6.35
N PHE A 2 2.77 2.29 5.57
CA PHE A 2 3.51 1.25 4.86
C PHE A 2 4.69 0.82 5.74
N ILE A 3 4.96 -0.49 5.80
CA ILE A 3 6.12 -1.04 6.50
C ILE A 3 6.93 -1.80 5.46
N ILE A 4 8.16 -1.34 5.18
CA ILE A 4 9.11 -1.96 4.24
C ILE A 4 9.99 -2.92 5.05
N HIS A 5 10.06 -4.20 4.67
CA HIS A 5 10.61 -5.27 5.54
C HIS A 5 11.90 -5.95 5.03
N ARG A 6 12.53 -5.50 3.92
CA ARG A 6 13.80 -6.10 3.42
C ARG A 6 14.86 -5.07 3.03
N GLU A 7 16.13 -5.50 2.99
CA GLU A 7 17.40 -4.75 2.72
C GLU A 7 17.50 -4.02 1.35
N VAL A 8 16.39 -3.80 0.64
CA VAL A 8 16.40 -3.08 -0.64
C VAL A 8 15.64 -1.78 -0.46
N ASP A 9 16.36 -0.67 -0.59
CA ASP A 9 15.75 0.66 -0.51
C ASP A 9 14.73 0.89 -1.63
N MET A 10 13.62 1.55 -1.30
CA MET A 10 12.56 1.91 -2.26
C MET A 10 12.76 3.35 -2.73
N ASP A 11 12.82 3.57 -4.04
CA ASP A 11 12.85 4.92 -4.61
C ASP A 11 11.43 5.45 -4.79
N LEU A 12 11.03 6.41 -3.96
CA LEU A 12 9.77 7.12 -4.10
C LEU A 12 9.97 8.38 -4.93
N SER A 13 9.41 8.42 -6.14
CA SER A 13 9.42 9.61 -7.00
C SER A 13 8.04 10.26 -7.09
N VAL A 14 7.94 11.53 -6.65
CA VAL A 14 6.73 12.37 -6.77
C VAL A 14 7.13 13.76 -7.23
N GLU A 15 6.48 14.28 -8.29
CA GLU A 15 6.69 15.64 -8.82
C GLU A 15 8.16 16.05 -9.04
N GLY A 16 8.98 15.11 -9.53
CA GLY A 16 10.39 15.35 -9.83
C GLY A 16 11.33 15.32 -8.62
N LYS A 17 10.83 15.04 -7.42
CA LYS A 17 11.65 14.73 -6.24
C LYS A 17 11.66 13.21 -6.02
N SER A 18 12.86 12.66 -5.86
CA SER A 18 13.03 11.25 -5.51
C SER A 18 13.64 11.17 -4.12
N GLU A 19 13.00 10.40 -3.25
CA GLU A 19 13.50 10.09 -1.91
C GLU A 19 13.69 8.59 -1.79
N ARG A 20 14.83 8.20 -1.23
CA ARG A 20 15.15 6.81 -0.97
C ARG A 20 14.61 6.46 0.40
N ILE A 21 13.69 5.50 0.47
CA ILE A 21 13.02 5.11 1.72
C ILE A 21 13.71 3.88 2.29
N PRO A 22 14.41 4.02 3.44
CA PRO A 22 15.06 2.89 4.08
C PRO A 22 14.05 1.86 4.59
N PRO A 23 14.43 0.58 4.66
CA PRO A 23 13.64 -0.45 5.31
C PRO A 23 13.30 -0.07 6.76
N GLY A 24 12.10 -0.42 7.22
CA GLY A 24 11.61 -0.07 8.56
C GLY A 24 11.11 1.37 8.73
N SER A 25 11.13 2.19 7.66
CA SER A 25 10.61 3.56 7.73
C SER A 25 9.09 3.61 7.92
N HIS A 26 8.62 4.62 8.66
CA HIS A 26 7.22 5.00 8.72
C HIS A 26 6.96 6.27 7.93
N ILE A 27 6.04 6.21 6.97
CA ILE A 27 5.69 7.34 6.12
C ILE A 27 4.30 7.83 6.51
N CYS A 28 4.20 9.11 6.84
CA CYS A 28 2.93 9.83 6.99
C CYS A 28 2.75 10.74 5.77
N GLN A 29 1.71 10.51 4.98
CA GLN A 29 1.40 11.30 3.80
C GLN A 29 0.14 12.13 4.07
N LEU A 30 0.21 13.43 3.78
CA LEU A 30 -0.88 14.38 3.96
C LEU A 30 -1.42 14.76 2.59
N TYR A 31 -2.74 14.63 2.42
CA TYR A 31 -3.43 14.88 1.16
C TYR A 31 -4.51 15.92 1.36
N SER A 32 -4.80 16.67 0.29
CA SER A 32 -5.91 17.63 0.31
C SER A 32 -7.23 16.94 -0.01
N LYS A 33 -7.20 15.83 -0.76
CA LYS A 33 -8.38 15.06 -1.15
C LYS A 33 -8.18 13.58 -0.85
N VAL A 34 -9.20 12.94 -0.31
CA VAL A 34 -9.18 11.49 0.02
C VAL A 34 -8.95 10.63 -1.22
N THR A 35 -9.40 11.09 -2.39
CA THR A 35 -9.25 10.41 -3.68
C THR A 35 -7.80 10.34 -4.19
N GLU A 36 -6.87 11.10 -3.59
CA GLU A 36 -5.44 11.06 -3.95
C GLU A 36 -4.74 9.84 -3.35
N ILE A 37 -5.28 9.31 -2.24
CA ILE A 37 -4.66 8.24 -1.45
C ILE A 37 -4.49 6.94 -2.25
N PRO A 38 -5.51 6.42 -2.96
CA PRO A 38 -5.40 5.14 -3.66
C PRO A 38 -4.36 5.18 -4.78
N GLY A 39 -4.30 6.27 -5.56
CA GLY A 39 -3.37 6.40 -6.68
C GLY A 39 -1.90 6.45 -6.23
N VAL A 40 -1.60 7.20 -5.15
CA VAL A 40 -0.25 7.22 -4.59
C VAL A 40 0.11 5.88 -3.94
N THR A 41 -0.84 5.28 -3.22
CA THR A 41 -0.65 3.95 -2.60
C THR A 41 -0.38 2.87 -3.66
N ALA A 42 -1.12 2.86 -4.77
CA ALA A 42 -0.94 1.89 -5.84
C ALA A 42 0.47 1.93 -6.43
N ARG A 43 1.05 3.13 -6.58
CA ARG A 43 2.43 3.30 -7.09
C ARG A 43 3.46 2.75 -6.13
N LEU A 44 3.30 2.99 -4.83
CA LEU A 44 4.16 2.41 -3.79
C LEU A 44 4.06 0.88 -3.78
N MET A 45 2.83 0.36 -3.80
CA MET A 45 2.58 -1.08 -3.82
C MET A 45 3.15 -1.76 -5.06
N ARG A 46 3.04 -1.14 -6.24
CA ARG A 46 3.64 -1.66 -7.46
C ARG A 46 5.14 -1.93 -7.28
N VAL A 47 5.86 -1.00 -6.63
CA VAL A 47 7.30 -1.17 -6.38
C VAL A 47 7.53 -2.35 -5.42
N GLY A 48 6.82 -2.40 -4.29
CA GLY A 48 6.92 -3.51 -3.35
C GLY A 48 6.62 -4.88 -3.99
N LEU A 49 5.55 -4.96 -4.78
CA LEU A 49 5.17 -6.18 -5.51
C LEU A 49 6.27 -6.62 -6.49
N SER A 50 6.84 -5.68 -7.25
CA SER A 50 7.94 -5.96 -8.18
C SER A 50 9.23 -6.43 -7.51
N LEU A 51 9.41 -6.10 -6.24
CA LEU A 51 10.54 -6.53 -5.40
C LEU A 51 10.23 -7.82 -4.62
N SER A 52 9.13 -8.51 -4.95
CA SER A 52 8.66 -9.70 -4.24
C SER A 52 8.38 -9.45 -2.74
N GLU A 53 8.07 -8.21 -2.36
CA GLU A 53 7.67 -7.89 -1.00
C GLU A 53 6.20 -8.22 -0.76
N LYS A 54 5.87 -8.55 0.50
CA LYS A 54 4.49 -8.69 0.94
C LYS A 54 3.88 -7.31 1.15
N CYS A 55 2.83 -7.00 0.41
CA CYS A 55 2.10 -5.73 0.49
C CYS A 55 0.78 -5.92 1.24
N LEU A 56 0.51 -5.05 2.22
CA LEU A 56 -0.74 -5.03 2.96
C LEU A 56 -1.41 -3.66 2.84
N PHE A 57 -2.70 -3.67 2.51
CA PHE A 57 -3.55 -2.48 2.56
C PHE A 57 -4.74 -2.72 3.48
N ALA A 58 -4.97 -1.81 4.42
CA ALA A 58 -6.12 -1.82 5.30
C ALA A 58 -6.83 -0.47 5.22
N ALA A 59 -8.07 -0.47 4.73
CA ALA A 59 -8.85 0.75 4.52
C ALA A 59 -10.36 0.45 4.49
N ALA A 60 -11.21 1.47 4.38
CA ALA A 60 -12.64 1.24 4.19
C ALA A 60 -12.92 0.53 2.84
N PRO A 61 -14.04 -0.22 2.70
CA PRO A 61 -14.36 -0.96 1.47
C PRO A 61 -14.26 -0.13 0.17
N ALA A 62 -14.74 1.12 0.21
CA ALA A 62 -14.65 2.03 -0.94
C ALA A 62 -13.19 2.31 -1.36
N GLN A 63 -12.30 2.51 -0.41
CA GLN A 63 -10.88 2.78 -0.66
C GLN A 63 -10.13 1.53 -1.12
N VAL A 64 -10.50 0.35 -0.61
CA VAL A 64 -9.95 -0.93 -1.10
C VAL A 64 -10.35 -1.13 -2.55
N LYS A 65 -11.61 -0.88 -2.90
CA LYS A 65 -12.08 -0.92 -4.29
C LYS A 65 -11.30 0.05 -5.19
N GLU A 66 -11.19 1.32 -4.78
CA GLU A 66 -10.43 2.34 -5.52
C GLU A 66 -8.96 1.94 -5.71
N LEU A 67 -8.31 1.36 -4.69
CA LEU A 67 -6.94 0.87 -4.81
C LEU A 67 -6.83 -0.24 -5.85
N ARG A 68 -7.76 -1.19 -5.88
CA ARG A 68 -7.75 -2.28 -6.88
C ARG A 68 -7.86 -1.70 -8.29
N GLU A 69 -8.73 -0.72 -8.50
CA GLU A 69 -8.87 -0.03 -9.79
C GLU A 69 -7.57 0.69 -10.19
N GLU A 70 -6.90 1.36 -9.26
CA GLU A 70 -5.61 2.02 -9.52
C GLU A 70 -4.48 1.02 -9.83
N LEU A 71 -4.42 -0.12 -9.13
CA LEU A 71 -3.46 -1.19 -9.43
C LEU A 71 -3.70 -1.79 -10.83
N GLN A 72 -4.96 -2.00 -11.22
CA GLN A 72 -5.31 -2.48 -12.57
C GLN A 72 -4.90 -1.47 -13.65
N LYS A 73 -5.07 -0.16 -13.43
CA LYS A 73 -4.57 0.90 -14.33
C LYS A 73 -3.05 0.87 -14.49
N LEU A 74 -2.33 0.34 -13.51
CA LEU A 74 -0.87 0.14 -13.55
C LEU A 74 -0.47 -1.22 -14.16
N HIS A 75 -1.41 -1.96 -14.75
CA HIS A 75 -1.21 -3.30 -15.34
C HIS A 75 -0.73 -4.36 -14.33
N ILE A 76 -1.16 -4.24 -13.08
CA ILE A 76 -0.92 -5.26 -12.04
C ILE A 76 -2.07 -6.26 -12.03
N ASP A 77 -1.74 -7.57 -12.11
CA ASP A 77 -2.71 -8.64 -11.89
C ASP A 77 -3.00 -8.80 -10.40
N VAL A 78 -4.00 -8.05 -9.94
CA VAL A 78 -4.38 -7.99 -8.52
C VAL A 78 -4.78 -9.37 -7.99
N ASP A 79 -5.46 -10.18 -8.79
CA ASP A 79 -6.00 -11.46 -8.33
C ASP A 79 -4.88 -12.52 -8.21
N GLU A 80 -3.87 -12.48 -9.08
CA GLU A 80 -2.66 -13.30 -8.95
C GLU A 80 -1.90 -12.99 -7.65
N TYR A 81 -1.67 -11.71 -7.34
CA TYR A 81 -0.95 -11.33 -6.12
C TYR A 81 -1.75 -11.62 -4.85
N ILE A 82 -3.08 -11.56 -4.90
CA ILE A 82 -3.93 -12.01 -3.79
C ILE A 82 -3.83 -13.53 -3.65
N GLY A 83 -3.94 -14.27 -4.76
CA GLY A 83 -3.89 -15.74 -4.76
C GLY A 83 -2.57 -16.31 -4.24
N SER A 84 -1.45 -15.63 -4.52
CA SER A 84 -0.13 -15.98 -3.96
C SER A 84 0.07 -15.55 -2.50
N GLY A 85 -0.83 -14.74 -1.95
CA GLY A 85 -0.72 -14.17 -0.60
C GLY A 85 0.30 -13.04 -0.48
N GLN A 86 0.85 -12.56 -1.60
CA GLN A 86 1.78 -11.44 -1.63
C GLN A 86 1.07 -10.10 -1.42
N LEU A 87 -0.17 -9.97 -1.91
CA LEU A 87 -1.04 -8.81 -1.66
C LEU A 87 -2.16 -9.20 -0.69
N LEU A 88 -2.25 -8.48 0.43
CA LEU A 88 -3.32 -8.62 1.40
C LEU A 88 -4.15 -7.33 1.44
N LEU A 89 -5.46 -7.45 1.21
CA LEU A 89 -6.42 -6.36 1.28
C LEU A 89 -7.40 -6.63 2.41
N TYR A 90 -7.55 -5.66 3.31
CA TYR A 90 -8.45 -5.76 4.44
C TYR A 90 -9.37 -4.55 4.52
N GLU A 91 -10.66 -4.84 4.66
CA GLU A 91 -11.73 -3.84 4.72
C GLU A 91 -12.16 -3.54 6.16
N GLU A 92 -11.88 -4.48 7.07
CA GLU A 92 -12.24 -4.44 8.48
C GLU A 92 -11.08 -3.92 9.32
N ARG A 93 -11.39 -3.05 10.28
CA ARG A 93 -10.39 -2.45 11.17
C ARG A 93 -10.14 -3.34 12.38
N GLU A 94 -11.11 -4.19 12.71
CA GLU A 94 -11.22 -5.01 13.91
C GLU A 94 -10.03 -5.96 14.05
N ILE A 95 -9.53 -6.50 12.94
CA ILE A 95 -8.39 -7.42 12.91
C ILE A 95 -7.06 -6.75 13.29
N PHE A 96 -6.98 -5.42 13.25
CA PHE A 96 -5.76 -4.66 13.56
C PHE A 96 -5.81 -3.97 14.93
N LEU A 97 -6.91 -4.08 15.66
CA LEU A 97 -7.04 -3.53 17.01
C LEU A 97 -6.59 -4.55 18.05
N ALA A 98 -5.79 -4.13 19.04
CA ALA A 98 -5.44 -4.97 20.17
C ALA A 98 -6.73 -5.42 20.89
N ASN A 99 -7.05 -6.71 20.83
CA ASN A 99 -8.28 -7.29 21.36
C ASN A 99 -9.59 -6.66 20.82
N GLY A 100 -9.58 -6.12 19.60
CA GLY A 100 -10.77 -5.54 18.99
C GLY A 100 -11.27 -4.22 19.63
N LYS A 101 -10.48 -3.58 20.50
CA LYS A 101 -10.88 -2.35 21.21
C LYS A 101 -10.05 -1.14 20.80
N ARG A 102 -10.71 0.01 20.70
CA ARG A 102 -10.05 1.32 20.66
C ARG A 102 -9.57 1.66 22.07
N PHE A 103 -8.36 2.21 22.17
CA PHE A 103 -7.83 2.79 23.40
C PHE A 103 -8.73 3.93 23.89
#